data_AF-A0AA39KFF1-F1
#
_entry.id   AF-A0AA39KFF1-F1
#
_cell.length_a   1.000
_cell.length_b   1.000
_cell.length_c   1.000
_cell.angle_alpha   90.00
_cell.angle_beta   90.00
_cell.angle_gamma   90.00
#
_symmetry.space_group_name_H-M   'P 1'
#
loop_
_entity.id
_entity.type
_entity.pdbx_description
1 polymer ?
#
loop_
_entity_poly.entity_id
_entity_poly.type
_entity_poly.pdbx_seq_one_letter_code
_entity_poly.pdbx_strand_id
1 'polypeptide(L)'
;MSNSQPCYELFVFPDGKDGEFLKIPIIDVAYITKRPVKFLQFVGYCVLGVNGRIMSKGAFMGDDEVITEGKYYFVVPQTVASRKDSHLVDPDVLMEIGEYINSCSLDWTSDAHREFTDKVVARDCSGLVMNNVPSDCGSAHIIPCARGDAATISQARPRGNESEITDIHDVRNGLLLFLSIKELFTKDLVLIRTPNAVLNHDDLLLHETSITRNLNMQGITDENYVSLAFIWLRAEGPPPILFFDDNTPGVGSRDKVPSGSRHRYGPLYEARSSLPAGFLLEFMFGALAVRLWASKSLRDRLKTATHAMYPSRVPDVETETDETKLSPEQQKIFLAMDAVMALRSQVAARTNNRRGGI
;
A
#
# COMPACT_ATOMS: atom_id res chain seq x y z
N MET A 1 32.84 -11.44 -0.97
CA MET A 1 32.19 -10.62 -2.00
C MET A 1 30.70 -10.88 -1.89
N SER A 2 29.88 -9.92 -1.47
CA SER A 2 28.43 -10.12 -1.42
C SER A 2 27.93 -10.24 -2.85
N ASN A 3 27.36 -11.38 -3.23
CA ASN A 3 26.67 -11.55 -4.50
C ASN A 3 25.48 -10.58 -4.51
N SER A 4 25.67 -9.39 -5.07
CA SER A 4 24.57 -8.45 -5.26
C SER A 4 23.57 -9.11 -6.19
N GLN A 5 22.34 -9.27 -5.71
CA GLN A 5 21.24 -9.78 -6.51
C GLN A 5 21.05 -8.91 -7.77
N PRO A 6 20.80 -9.52 -8.95
CA PRO A 6 20.63 -8.77 -10.18
C PRO A 6 19.41 -7.85 -10.11
N CYS A 7 19.55 -6.64 -10.64
CA CYS A 7 18.53 -5.60 -10.50
C CYS A 7 18.38 -4.71 -11.75
N TYR A 8 17.24 -4.07 -11.86
CA TYR A 8 17.03 -2.93 -12.76
C TYR A 8 17.32 -1.64 -12.01
N GLU A 9 18.08 -0.73 -12.63
CA GLU A 9 18.25 0.64 -12.15
C GLU A 9 17.31 1.55 -12.96
N LEU A 10 16.15 1.88 -12.38
CA LEU A 10 15.15 2.74 -13.03
C LEU A 10 15.35 4.20 -12.61
N PHE A 11 15.77 5.03 -13.55
CA PHE A 11 15.93 6.47 -13.41
C PHE A 11 14.62 7.16 -13.81
N VAL A 12 13.97 7.81 -12.86
CA VAL A 12 12.67 8.50 -13.09
C VAL A 12 12.84 9.98 -13.44
N PHE A 13 14.03 10.55 -13.23
CA PHE A 13 14.33 11.93 -13.60
C PHE A 13 15.37 11.96 -14.73
N PRO A 14 15.11 12.69 -15.83
CA PRO A 14 16.05 12.77 -16.96
C PRO A 14 17.32 13.57 -16.61
N ASP A 15 17.25 14.45 -15.63
CA ASP A 15 18.39 15.18 -15.05
C ASP A 15 18.98 14.47 -13.82
N GLY A 16 18.55 13.23 -13.57
CA GLY A 16 18.97 12.45 -12.41
C GLY A 16 20.48 12.31 -12.37
N LYS A 17 21.07 12.67 -11.22
CA LYS A 17 22.48 12.41 -10.96
C LYS A 17 22.73 10.91 -10.89
N ASP A 18 23.95 10.48 -11.21
CA ASP A 18 24.39 9.11 -10.94
C ASP A 18 24.15 8.79 -9.45
N GLY A 19 23.17 7.93 -9.17
CA GLY A 19 22.73 7.63 -7.80
C GLY A 19 21.25 7.89 -7.51
N GLU A 20 20.50 8.58 -8.37
CA GLU A 20 19.06 8.85 -8.18
C GLU A 20 18.18 7.87 -8.96
N PHE A 21 18.07 6.63 -8.47
CA PHE A 21 17.32 5.56 -9.14
C PHE A 21 16.57 4.65 -8.16
N LEU A 22 15.62 3.89 -8.70
CA LEU A 22 15.00 2.74 -8.05
C LEU A 22 15.81 1.49 -8.40
N LYS A 23 16.31 0.78 -7.38
CA LYS A 23 16.99 -0.51 -7.52
C LYS A 23 15.98 -1.63 -7.34
N ILE A 24 15.43 -2.12 -8.46
CA ILE A 24 14.32 -3.08 -8.47
C ILE A 24 14.88 -4.48 -8.74
N PRO A 25 14.83 -5.42 -7.80
CA PRO A 25 15.32 -6.79 -8.03
C PRO A 25 14.57 -7.47 -9.18
N ILE A 26 15.31 -8.17 -10.05
CA ILE A 26 14.71 -8.87 -11.19
C ILE A 26 13.69 -9.92 -10.73
N ILE A 27 13.98 -10.61 -9.63
CA ILE A 27 13.09 -11.64 -9.08
C ILE A 27 11.73 -11.06 -8.66
N ASP A 28 11.73 -9.82 -8.13
CA ASP A 28 10.50 -9.17 -7.67
C ASP A 28 9.60 -8.88 -8.87
N VAL A 29 10.16 -8.33 -9.95
CA VAL A 29 9.40 -8.06 -11.18
C VAL A 29 8.91 -9.36 -11.83
N ALA A 30 9.78 -10.37 -11.92
CA ALA A 30 9.46 -11.66 -12.50
C ALA A 30 8.39 -12.43 -11.70
N TYR A 31 8.20 -12.10 -10.42
CA TYR A 31 7.14 -12.64 -9.59
C TYR A 31 5.80 -11.89 -9.77
N ILE A 32 5.83 -10.65 -10.25
CA ILE A 32 4.65 -9.77 -10.33
C ILE A 32 4.03 -9.74 -11.72
N THR A 33 4.84 -9.75 -12.79
CA THR A 33 4.37 -9.44 -14.15
C THR A 33 4.98 -10.31 -15.24
N LYS A 34 4.23 -10.51 -16.31
CA LYS A 34 4.69 -11.12 -17.57
C LYS A 34 5.29 -10.09 -18.54
N ARG A 35 5.04 -8.79 -18.31
CA ARG A 35 5.44 -7.67 -19.19
C ARG A 35 6.30 -6.68 -18.41
N PRO A 36 7.59 -6.97 -18.22
CA PRO A 36 8.44 -6.21 -17.33
C PRO A 36 8.65 -4.75 -17.78
N VAL A 37 8.68 -4.46 -19.09
CA VAL A 37 8.76 -3.07 -19.59
C VAL A 37 7.53 -2.26 -19.16
N LYS A 38 6.31 -2.78 -19.38
CA LYS A 38 5.08 -2.12 -18.95
C LYS A 38 5.04 -1.94 -17.43
N PHE A 39 5.53 -2.91 -16.67
CA PHE A 39 5.61 -2.77 -15.22
C PHE A 39 6.58 -1.68 -14.78
N LEU A 40 7.77 -1.58 -15.37
CA LEU A 40 8.69 -0.46 -15.11
C LEU A 40 8.08 0.89 -15.50
N GLN A 41 7.32 0.94 -16.61
CA GLN A 41 6.57 2.12 -17.01
C GLN A 41 5.50 2.48 -15.98
N PHE A 42 4.78 1.49 -15.45
CA PHE A 42 3.79 1.69 -14.38
C PHE A 42 4.44 2.17 -13.08
N VAL A 43 5.61 1.65 -12.71
CA VAL A 43 6.38 2.14 -11.55
C VAL A 43 6.75 3.61 -11.75
N GLY A 44 7.30 3.99 -12.90
CA GLY A 44 7.62 5.39 -13.21
C GLY A 44 6.39 6.30 -13.19
N TYR A 45 5.28 5.85 -13.77
CA TYR A 45 3.98 6.52 -13.73
C TYR A 45 3.49 6.72 -12.29
N CYS A 46 3.53 5.68 -11.45
CA CYS A 46 3.10 5.77 -10.05
C CYS A 46 3.98 6.69 -9.20
N VAL A 47 5.27 6.85 -9.54
CA VAL A 47 6.19 7.75 -8.82
C VAL A 47 6.00 9.21 -9.25
N LEU A 48 5.85 9.48 -10.54
CA LEU A 48 5.76 10.85 -11.07
C LEU A 48 4.33 11.36 -11.28
N GLY A 49 3.34 10.47 -11.30
CA GLY A 49 1.94 10.78 -11.60
C GLY A 49 1.68 11.20 -13.04
N VAL A 50 2.58 10.89 -13.98
CA VAL A 50 2.48 11.29 -15.39
C VAL A 50 2.88 10.15 -16.33
N ASN A 51 2.28 10.12 -17.52
CA ASN A 51 2.59 9.11 -18.53
C ASN A 51 4.00 9.32 -19.09
N GLY A 52 4.74 8.22 -19.23
CA GLY A 52 6.08 8.20 -19.80
C GLY A 52 6.35 6.88 -20.50
N ARG A 53 7.55 6.73 -21.05
CA ARG A 53 8.01 5.51 -21.74
C ARG A 53 9.37 5.09 -21.22
N ILE A 54 9.67 3.80 -21.31
CA ILE A 54 10.97 3.26 -20.94
C ILE A 54 11.95 3.40 -22.09
N MET A 55 13.14 3.89 -21.77
CA MET A 55 14.28 4.00 -22.67
C MET A 55 15.46 3.22 -22.10
N SER A 56 16.18 2.50 -22.95
CA SER A 56 17.45 1.85 -22.62
C SER A 56 18.43 2.01 -23.77
N LYS A 57 19.71 2.25 -23.45
CA LYS A 57 20.79 2.44 -24.45
C LYS A 57 20.45 3.47 -25.55
N GLY A 58 19.68 4.51 -25.20
CA GLY A 58 19.26 5.57 -26.12
C GLY A 58 18.07 5.24 -27.04
N ALA A 59 17.44 4.07 -26.88
CA ALA A 59 16.27 3.65 -27.65
C ALA A 59 15.05 3.43 -26.75
N PHE A 60 13.86 3.79 -27.23
CA PHE A 60 12.61 3.45 -26.55
C PHE A 60 12.32 1.97 -26.71
N MET A 61 11.89 1.35 -25.62
CA MET A 61 11.54 -0.07 -25.60
C MET A 61 10.05 -0.23 -25.95
N GLY A 62 9.74 -1.31 -26.66
CA GLY A 62 8.39 -1.83 -26.81
C GLY A 62 7.92 -2.56 -25.55
N ASP A 63 6.60 -2.52 -25.33
CA ASP A 63 5.94 -3.07 -24.15
C ASP A 63 6.21 -4.57 -23.89
N ASP A 64 6.46 -5.33 -24.95
CA ASP A 64 6.68 -6.79 -24.93
C ASP A 64 8.17 -7.18 -25.02
N GLU A 65 9.08 -6.21 -24.96
CA GLU A 65 10.51 -6.50 -25.02
C GLU A 65 11.00 -7.21 -23.75
N VAL A 66 11.91 -8.17 -23.94
CA VAL A 66 12.62 -8.81 -22.84
C VAL A 66 13.67 -7.83 -22.31
N ILE A 67 13.65 -7.61 -20.99
CA ILE A 67 14.64 -6.77 -20.32
C ILE A 67 15.60 -7.62 -19.50
N THR A 68 16.84 -7.14 -19.39
CA THR A 68 17.90 -7.75 -18.57
C THR A 68 18.35 -6.80 -17.48
N GLU A 69 19.26 -7.22 -16.61
CA GLU A 69 19.94 -6.30 -15.69
C GLU A 69 20.53 -5.10 -16.46
N GLY A 70 20.41 -3.90 -15.87
CA GLY A 70 20.94 -2.68 -16.46
C GLY A 70 20.17 -1.41 -16.07
N LYS A 71 20.55 -0.32 -16.75
CA LYS A 71 19.97 1.02 -16.57
C LYS A 71 18.79 1.23 -17.51
N TYR A 72 17.70 1.73 -16.95
CA TYR A 72 16.47 2.07 -17.65
C TYR A 72 16.03 3.47 -17.26
N TYR A 73 15.53 4.23 -18.22
CA TYR A 73 15.13 5.63 -18.03
C TYR A 73 13.64 5.75 -18.30
N PHE A 74 12.88 6.25 -17.33
CA PHE A 74 11.50 6.64 -17.54
C PHE A 74 11.48 8.07 -18.08
N VAL A 75 11.05 8.21 -19.34
CA VAL A 75 11.08 9.47 -20.07
C VAL A 75 9.66 9.96 -20.29
N VAL A 76 9.38 11.16 -19.77
CA VAL A 76 8.11 11.87 -19.96
C VAL A 76 8.21 12.72 -21.24
N PRO A 77 7.22 12.66 -22.17
CA PRO A 77 7.21 13.49 -23.36
C PRO A 77 7.29 14.99 -23.04
N GLN A 78 8.15 15.74 -23.74
CA GLN A 78 8.38 17.17 -23.48
C GLN A 78 7.13 18.04 -23.58
N THR A 79 6.13 17.63 -24.37
CA THR A 79 4.85 18.34 -24.51
C THR A 79 4.04 18.36 -23.21
N VAL A 80 4.34 17.47 -22.26
CA VAL A 80 3.73 17.37 -20.94
C VAL A 80 4.71 17.84 -19.84
N ALA A 81 5.99 18.06 -20.18
CA ALA A 81 7.08 18.33 -19.25
C ALA A 81 7.15 19.80 -18.76
N SER A 82 6.03 20.51 -18.76
CA SER A 82 5.88 21.67 -17.89
C SER A 82 6.09 21.16 -16.47
N ARG A 83 7.27 21.43 -15.88
CA ARG A 83 7.69 20.96 -14.54
C ARG A 83 6.68 21.26 -13.42
N LYS A 84 5.70 22.14 -13.67
CA LYS A 84 4.62 22.45 -12.73
C LYS A 84 3.58 21.32 -12.60
N ASP A 85 3.58 20.35 -13.50
CA ASP A 85 2.54 19.32 -13.59
C ASP A 85 3.02 17.92 -13.14
N SER A 86 4.20 17.81 -12.50
CA SER A 86 4.63 16.53 -11.93
C SER A 86 3.99 16.29 -10.58
N HIS A 87 3.18 15.24 -10.45
CA HIS A 87 2.45 14.89 -9.24
C HIS A 87 3.22 13.82 -8.46
N LEU A 88 4.37 14.26 -7.97
CA LEU A 88 5.35 13.41 -7.29
C LEU A 88 4.72 12.73 -6.09
N VAL A 89 5.08 11.46 -5.93
CA VAL A 89 4.73 10.70 -4.74
C VAL A 89 5.56 11.14 -3.55
N ASP A 90 4.91 11.25 -2.41
CA ASP A 90 5.59 11.55 -1.15
C ASP A 90 5.97 10.24 -0.44
N PRO A 91 7.28 9.95 -0.26
CA PRO A 91 7.73 8.71 0.37
C PRO A 91 7.38 8.63 1.86
N ASP A 92 7.21 9.76 2.54
CA ASP A 92 6.99 9.79 3.99
C ASP A 92 5.54 9.46 4.35
N VAL A 93 4.60 9.51 3.39
CA VAL A 93 3.20 9.08 3.57
C VAL A 93 3.12 7.67 4.15
N LEU A 94 4.09 6.79 3.89
CA LEU A 94 4.11 5.43 4.42
C LEU A 94 4.82 5.25 5.76
N MET A 95 5.79 6.11 6.09
CA MET A 95 6.54 5.97 7.34
C MET A 95 5.62 6.16 8.54
N GLU A 96 4.74 7.14 8.45
CA GLU A 96 3.75 7.45 9.48
C GLU A 96 2.63 6.40 9.56
N ILE A 97 2.36 5.66 8.47
CA ILE A 97 1.36 4.58 8.49
C ILE A 97 1.79 3.45 9.39
N GLY A 98 3.08 3.07 9.33
CA GLY A 98 3.60 2.00 10.18
C GLY A 98 3.42 2.34 11.67
N GLU A 99 3.60 3.61 12.02
CA GLU A 99 3.44 4.10 13.39
C GLU A 99 1.96 4.23 13.77
N TYR A 100 1.12 4.74 12.87
CA TYR A 100 -0.33 4.92 13.09
C TYR A 100 -1.10 3.59 13.17
N ILE A 101 -0.80 2.62 12.31
CA ILE A 101 -1.43 1.28 12.36
C ILE A 101 -1.08 0.59 13.68
N ASN A 102 0.15 0.77 14.19
CA ASN A 102 0.57 0.18 15.45
C ASN A 102 0.00 0.92 16.68
N SER A 103 -0.43 2.17 16.56
CA SER A 103 -1.03 2.95 17.67
C SER A 103 -2.57 2.85 17.76
N CYS A 104 -3.19 1.94 16.98
CA CYS A 104 -4.64 1.73 16.83
C CYS A 104 -5.42 1.29 18.09
N SER A 105 -5.06 1.73 19.30
CA SER A 105 -5.85 1.45 20.51
C SER A 105 -6.68 2.63 21.03
N LEU A 106 -6.49 3.88 20.56
CA LEU A 106 -7.00 5.03 21.33
C LEU A 106 -8.03 5.98 20.67
N ASP A 107 -8.06 6.18 19.34
CA ASP A 107 -8.93 7.24 18.74
C ASP A 107 -10.03 6.75 17.77
N TRP A 108 -10.47 5.49 17.90
CA TRP A 108 -11.54 4.91 17.06
C TRP A 108 -12.95 5.38 17.43
N THR A 109 -13.07 6.34 18.35
CA THR A 109 -14.33 6.75 18.97
C THR A 109 -14.99 7.96 18.33
N SER A 110 -14.35 8.62 17.35
CA SER A 110 -14.99 9.75 16.66
C SER A 110 -16.14 9.28 15.78
N ASP A 111 -17.25 10.03 15.79
CA ASP A 111 -18.43 9.70 14.97
C ASP A 111 -18.10 9.66 13.47
N ALA A 112 -17.15 10.51 13.01
CA ALA A 112 -16.70 10.54 11.62
C ALA A 112 -15.98 9.24 11.19
N HIS A 113 -15.17 8.64 12.06
CA HIS A 113 -14.51 7.37 11.76
C HIS A 113 -15.51 6.21 11.72
N ARG A 114 -16.52 6.23 12.61
CA ARG A 114 -17.61 5.25 12.57
C ARG A 114 -18.41 5.38 11.28
N GLU A 115 -18.79 6.59 10.89
CA GLU A 115 -19.52 6.85 9.64
C GLU A 115 -18.72 6.42 8.40
N PHE A 116 -17.42 6.72 8.36
CA PHE A 116 -16.53 6.22 7.30
C PHE A 116 -16.53 4.69 7.23
N THR A 117 -16.39 4.03 8.37
CA THR A 117 -16.39 2.58 8.45
C THR A 117 -17.70 2.00 7.96
N ASP A 118 -18.83 2.57 8.38
CA ASP A 118 -20.16 2.15 7.95
C ASP A 118 -20.33 2.31 6.43
N LYS A 119 -19.86 3.42 5.85
CA LYS A 119 -19.85 3.64 4.39
C LYS A 119 -19.02 2.58 3.64
N VAL A 120 -17.83 2.26 4.15
CA VAL A 120 -16.94 1.25 3.54
C VAL A 120 -17.54 -0.15 3.67
N VAL A 121 -18.12 -0.50 4.81
CA VAL A 121 -18.81 -1.79 5.02
C VAL A 121 -20.05 -1.91 4.14
N ALA A 122 -20.85 -0.84 4.03
CA ALA A 122 -22.00 -0.81 3.14
C ALA A 122 -21.60 -1.01 1.67
N ARG A 123 -20.46 -0.42 1.24
CA ARG A 123 -19.93 -0.61 -0.11
C ARG A 123 -19.41 -2.03 -0.34
N ASP A 124 -18.57 -2.56 0.53
CA ASP A 124 -17.84 -3.81 0.24
C ASP A 124 -18.65 -5.07 0.60
N CYS A 125 -19.54 -4.96 1.60
CA CYS A 125 -20.34 -6.03 2.22
C CYS A 125 -19.54 -7.21 2.82
N SER A 126 -18.26 -7.38 2.47
CA SER A 126 -17.31 -8.32 3.07
C SER A 126 -15.88 -7.83 2.83
N GLY A 127 -14.92 -8.33 3.61
CA GLY A 127 -13.50 -8.02 3.39
C GLY A 127 -12.98 -8.49 2.03
N LEU A 128 -11.99 -7.78 1.50
CA LEU A 128 -11.50 -7.95 0.12
C LEU A 128 -10.86 -9.31 -0.21
N VAL A 129 -10.39 -10.08 0.79
CA VAL A 129 -9.54 -11.27 0.54
C VAL A 129 -10.12 -12.59 1.03
N MET A 130 -11.07 -12.60 1.98
CA MET A 130 -11.38 -13.84 2.70
C MET A 130 -12.86 -14.22 2.73
N ASN A 131 -13.74 -13.47 2.03
CA ASN A 131 -15.19 -13.60 2.22
C ASN A 131 -15.59 -13.59 3.72
N ASN A 132 -14.79 -12.91 4.53
CA ASN A 132 -14.99 -12.89 5.97
C ASN A 132 -16.22 -12.06 6.30
N VAL A 133 -16.86 -12.45 7.40
CA VAL A 133 -17.92 -11.65 8.01
C VAL A 133 -17.33 -10.25 8.29
N PRO A 134 -18.06 -9.16 7.98
CA PRO A 134 -17.58 -7.81 8.21
C PRO A 134 -17.07 -7.55 9.63
N SER A 135 -17.56 -8.29 10.64
CA SER A 135 -17.11 -8.23 12.03
C SER A 135 -15.62 -8.48 12.22
N ASP A 136 -14.99 -9.25 11.32
CA ASP A 136 -13.58 -9.60 11.41
C ASP A 136 -12.70 -8.71 10.49
N CYS A 137 -13.32 -7.70 9.87
CA CYS A 137 -12.67 -6.76 8.98
C CYS A 137 -12.59 -5.38 9.63
N GLY A 138 -11.52 -4.66 9.34
CA GLY A 138 -11.39 -3.25 9.64
C GLY A 138 -11.42 -2.42 8.37
N SER A 139 -12.08 -1.27 8.42
CA SER A 139 -11.86 -0.22 7.44
C SER A 139 -10.42 0.30 7.58
N ALA A 140 -9.79 0.59 6.45
CA ALA A 140 -8.48 1.22 6.39
C ALA A 140 -8.51 2.30 5.33
N HIS A 141 -7.97 3.47 5.66
CA HIS A 141 -7.75 4.49 4.65
C HIS A 141 -6.62 4.08 3.71
N ILE A 142 -6.74 4.43 2.42
CA ILE A 142 -5.68 4.30 1.42
C ILE A 142 -4.62 5.36 1.72
N ILE A 143 -5.05 6.62 1.81
CA ILE A 143 -4.26 7.75 2.33
C ILE A 143 -4.70 8.02 3.77
N PRO A 144 -3.81 7.87 4.77
CA PRO A 144 -4.16 8.04 6.17
C PRO A 144 -4.57 9.46 6.54
N CYS A 145 -5.39 9.57 7.58
CA CYS A 145 -5.84 10.85 8.11
C CYS A 145 -4.72 11.71 8.72
N ALA A 146 -3.66 11.07 9.25
CA ALA A 146 -2.58 11.74 9.98
C ALA A 146 -1.85 12.83 9.16
N ARG A 147 -1.90 12.76 7.82
CA ARG A 147 -1.22 13.75 6.97
C ARG A 147 -2.08 14.86 6.40
N GLY A 148 -3.40 14.78 6.59
CA GLY A 148 -4.32 15.74 6.04
C GLY A 148 -4.39 15.70 4.51
N ASP A 149 -5.62 15.93 4.06
CA ASP A 149 -6.00 16.32 2.71
C ASP A 149 -5.65 15.35 1.56
N ALA A 150 -6.33 14.20 1.55
CA ALA A 150 -6.52 13.42 0.33
C ALA A 150 -6.96 14.29 -0.88
N ALA A 151 -7.55 15.48 -0.65
CA ALA A 151 -7.82 16.43 -1.71
C ALA A 151 -6.57 17.03 -2.33
N THR A 152 -5.48 17.24 -1.59
CA THR A 152 -4.24 17.74 -2.20
C THR A 152 -3.64 16.70 -3.15
N ILE A 153 -3.65 15.41 -2.77
CA ILE A 153 -3.25 14.31 -3.67
C ILE A 153 -4.23 14.21 -4.86
N SER A 154 -5.53 14.36 -4.59
CA SER A 154 -6.58 14.35 -5.62
C SER A 154 -6.44 15.50 -6.62
N GLN A 155 -6.09 16.69 -6.16
CA GLN A 155 -5.89 17.89 -6.98
C GLN A 155 -4.58 17.82 -7.76
N ALA A 156 -3.55 17.22 -7.17
CA ALA A 156 -2.32 16.96 -7.86
C ALA A 156 -2.59 15.97 -9.00
N ARG A 157 -3.00 14.74 -8.74
CA ARG A 157 -2.90 13.69 -9.77
C ARG A 157 -3.91 13.78 -10.93
N PRO A 158 -3.55 13.27 -12.13
CA PRO A 158 -4.51 13.10 -13.21
C PRO A 158 -5.53 12.03 -12.80
N ARG A 159 -6.81 12.40 -12.79
CA ARG A 159 -7.89 11.55 -12.27
C ARG A 159 -8.65 10.78 -13.36
N GLY A 160 -8.26 10.95 -14.63
CA GLY A 160 -9.10 10.50 -15.74
C GLY A 160 -10.51 11.08 -15.59
N ASN A 161 -11.50 10.19 -15.40
CA ASN A 161 -12.90 10.55 -15.19
C ASN A 161 -13.36 10.50 -13.71
N GLU A 162 -12.44 10.27 -12.77
CA GLU A 162 -12.78 10.23 -11.34
C GLU A 162 -12.95 11.66 -10.79
N SER A 163 -14.00 11.89 -10.01
CA SER A 163 -14.25 13.18 -9.37
C SER A 163 -13.26 13.45 -8.23
N GLU A 164 -13.09 14.71 -7.86
CA GLU A 164 -12.27 15.11 -6.71
C GLU A 164 -12.72 14.44 -5.41
N ILE A 165 -11.75 14.05 -4.59
CA ILE A 165 -11.97 13.64 -3.20
C ILE A 165 -11.64 14.84 -2.33
N THR A 166 -12.63 15.47 -1.71
CA THR A 166 -12.42 16.64 -0.83
C THR A 166 -12.41 16.29 0.65
N ASP A 167 -12.82 15.06 0.98
CA ASP A 167 -12.95 14.56 2.36
C ASP A 167 -12.04 13.35 2.56
N ILE A 168 -11.27 13.34 3.64
CA ILE A 168 -10.42 12.21 4.02
C ILE A 168 -11.25 10.96 4.34
N HIS A 169 -12.49 11.14 4.79
CA HIS A 169 -13.48 10.10 5.06
C HIS A 169 -14.34 9.76 3.83
N ASP A 170 -13.95 10.20 2.63
CA ASP A 170 -14.57 9.74 1.40
C ASP A 170 -14.42 8.21 1.28
N VAL A 171 -15.52 7.53 0.98
CA VAL A 171 -15.56 6.06 0.87
C VAL A 171 -14.54 5.53 -0.14
N ARG A 172 -14.22 6.29 -1.19
CA ARG A 172 -13.21 5.95 -2.20
C ARG A 172 -11.78 5.95 -1.66
N ASN A 173 -11.53 6.60 -0.53
CA ASN A 173 -10.28 6.51 0.22
C ASN A 173 -10.28 5.33 1.21
N GLY A 174 -11.29 4.45 1.20
CA GLY A 174 -11.40 3.33 2.13
C GLY A 174 -11.29 1.95 1.50
N LEU A 175 -10.71 1.01 2.25
CA LEU A 175 -10.65 -0.41 1.96
C LEU A 175 -11.21 -1.20 3.16
N LEU A 176 -12.02 -2.23 2.92
CA LEU A 176 -12.39 -3.19 3.95
C LEU A 176 -11.42 -4.39 3.94
N LEU A 177 -10.50 -4.42 4.90
CA LEU A 177 -9.45 -5.43 4.99
C LEU A 177 -9.65 -6.31 6.22
N PHE A 178 -9.34 -7.59 6.09
CA PHE A 178 -9.22 -8.45 7.27
C PHE A 178 -8.08 -7.94 8.16
N LEU A 179 -8.25 -8.00 9.49
CA LEU A 179 -7.33 -7.35 10.44
C LEU A 179 -5.86 -7.72 10.19
N SER A 180 -5.55 -9.00 9.96
CA SER A 180 -4.17 -9.42 9.69
C SER A 180 -3.62 -8.91 8.37
N ILE A 181 -4.46 -8.61 7.37
CA ILE A 181 -4.04 -8.04 6.08
C ILE A 181 -3.87 -6.54 6.20
N LYS A 182 -4.73 -5.87 6.99
CA LYS A 182 -4.62 -4.43 7.28
C LYS A 182 -3.23 -4.08 7.83
N GLU A 183 -2.64 -4.93 8.65
CA GLU A 183 -1.30 -4.74 9.21
C GLU A 183 -0.14 -4.93 8.21
N LEU A 184 -0.41 -5.60 7.08
CA LEU A 184 0.57 -5.91 6.02
C LEU A 184 0.47 -4.91 4.88
N PHE A 185 -0.76 -4.43 4.65
CA PHE A 185 -1.02 -3.30 3.79
C PHE A 185 -0.15 -2.14 4.26
N THR A 186 0.63 -1.55 3.33
CA THR A 186 1.64 -0.49 3.54
C THR A 186 3.03 -0.93 4.03
N LYS A 187 3.24 -2.21 4.35
CA LYS A 187 4.61 -2.75 4.60
C LYS A 187 5.25 -3.28 3.32
N ASP A 188 4.59 -4.21 2.66
CA ASP A 188 5.12 -4.86 1.46
C ASP A 188 4.01 -5.36 0.54
N LEU A 189 2.76 -5.19 0.96
CA LEU A 189 1.55 -5.49 0.23
C LEU A 189 0.90 -4.18 -0.26
N VAL A 190 0.59 -4.13 -1.55
CA VAL A 190 -0.18 -3.07 -2.19
C VAL A 190 -1.37 -3.63 -2.93
N LEU A 191 -2.37 -2.78 -3.18
CA LEU A 191 -3.46 -3.08 -4.10
C LEU A 191 -3.28 -2.22 -5.34
N ILE A 192 -3.45 -2.81 -6.51
CA ILE A 192 -3.53 -2.06 -7.77
C ILE A 192 -4.85 -2.33 -8.47
N ARG A 193 -5.41 -1.31 -9.09
CA ARG A 193 -6.57 -1.45 -9.97
C ARG A 193 -6.10 -1.87 -11.36
N THR A 194 -6.79 -2.83 -11.97
CA THR A 194 -6.64 -3.18 -13.39
C THR A 194 -8.00 -3.22 -14.09
N PRO A 195 -8.07 -2.87 -15.39
CA PRO A 195 -6.99 -2.19 -16.12
C PRO A 195 -6.76 -0.78 -15.54
N ASN A 196 -5.57 -0.24 -15.75
CA ASN A 196 -5.22 1.15 -15.45
C ASN A 196 -4.52 1.80 -16.65
N ALA A 197 -3.95 3.00 -16.48
CA ALA A 197 -3.33 3.75 -17.57
C ALA A 197 -2.18 3.02 -18.29
N VAL A 198 -1.54 2.05 -17.62
CA VAL A 198 -0.39 1.31 -18.16
C VAL A 198 -0.66 -0.19 -18.22
N LEU A 199 -1.19 -0.78 -17.15
CA LEU A 199 -1.33 -2.24 -17.01
C LEU A 199 -2.74 -2.71 -17.34
N ASN A 200 -2.80 -3.75 -18.15
CA ASN A 200 -3.99 -4.57 -18.37
C ASN A 200 -4.07 -5.69 -17.33
N HIS A 201 -5.22 -6.36 -17.28
CA HIS A 201 -5.40 -7.53 -16.42
C HIS A 201 -4.36 -8.63 -16.66
N ASP A 202 -4.04 -8.91 -17.93
CA ASP A 202 -3.20 -10.05 -18.31
C ASP A 202 -1.70 -9.78 -18.19
N ASP A 203 -1.33 -8.53 -17.90
CA ASP A 203 0.07 -8.14 -17.71
C ASP A 203 0.62 -8.65 -16.38
N LEU A 204 -0.25 -8.94 -15.41
CA LEU A 204 0.14 -9.43 -14.09
C LEU A 204 0.23 -10.96 -14.06
N LEU A 205 1.13 -11.48 -13.23
CA LEU A 205 1.13 -12.88 -12.82
C LEU A 205 0.08 -13.03 -11.74
N LEU A 206 -1.03 -13.65 -12.12
CA LEU A 206 -2.18 -13.82 -11.26
C LEU A 206 -2.18 -15.26 -10.82
N HIS A 207 -2.23 -15.46 -9.52
CA HIS A 207 -2.65 -16.75 -9.01
C HIS A 207 -4.16 -16.81 -9.12
N GLU A 208 -4.67 -17.85 -9.79
CA GLU A 208 -6.06 -18.30 -9.66
C GLU A 208 -6.27 -18.88 -8.25
N THR A 209 -5.89 -18.14 -7.21
CA THR A 209 -6.42 -18.41 -5.88
C THR A 209 -7.82 -17.84 -5.87
N SER A 210 -8.75 -18.76 -6.05
CA SER A 210 -10.21 -18.66 -6.13
C SER A 210 -10.83 -17.93 -4.92
N ILE A 211 -10.50 -16.65 -4.71
CA ILE A 211 -11.37 -15.72 -3.98
C ILE A 211 -12.29 -15.04 -5.00
N THR A 212 -12.66 -15.75 -6.06
CA THR A 212 -13.86 -15.44 -6.81
C THR A 212 -15.00 -15.71 -5.84
N ARG A 213 -15.65 -14.65 -5.34
CA ARG A 213 -17.01 -14.82 -4.83
C ARG A 213 -17.75 -15.62 -5.91
N ASN A 214 -18.38 -16.73 -5.52
CA ASN A 214 -19.51 -17.32 -6.22
C ASN A 214 -20.71 -16.35 -6.20
N LEU A 215 -20.48 -15.06 -6.47
CA LEU A 215 -21.49 -14.26 -7.11
C LEU A 215 -21.69 -14.94 -8.45
N ASN A 216 -22.95 -15.16 -8.79
CA ASN A 216 -23.40 -15.82 -10.00
C ASN A 216 -22.97 -14.99 -11.23
N MET A 217 -21.65 -14.98 -11.52
CA MET A 217 -21.02 -14.16 -12.55
C MET A 217 -21.05 -14.86 -13.91
N GLN A 218 -21.77 -15.99 -14.00
CA GLN A 218 -22.06 -16.63 -15.28
C GLN A 218 -22.83 -15.65 -16.16
N GLY A 219 -22.19 -15.24 -17.27
CA GLY A 219 -22.82 -14.41 -18.30
C GLY A 219 -22.48 -12.92 -18.28
N ILE A 220 -21.65 -12.44 -17.35
CA ILE A 220 -21.16 -11.06 -17.39
C ILE A 220 -19.77 -11.05 -18.04
N THR A 221 -19.62 -10.27 -19.11
CA THR A 221 -18.36 -10.11 -19.84
C THR A 221 -17.31 -9.40 -18.99
N ASP A 222 -16.03 -9.78 -19.15
CA ASP A 222 -14.90 -9.24 -18.36
C ASP A 222 -14.76 -7.71 -18.44
N GLU A 223 -15.30 -7.07 -19.49
CA GLU A 223 -15.23 -5.63 -19.74
C GLU A 223 -15.94 -4.77 -18.67
N ASN A 224 -16.78 -5.37 -17.84
CA ASN A 224 -17.61 -4.63 -16.88
C ASN A 224 -17.11 -4.65 -15.44
N TYR A 225 -15.95 -5.26 -15.19
CA TYR A 225 -15.41 -5.41 -13.84
C TYR A 225 -14.27 -4.45 -13.53
N VAL A 226 -14.23 -4.00 -12.28
CA VAL A 226 -13.03 -3.41 -11.71
C VAL A 226 -12.33 -4.50 -10.90
N SER A 227 -11.09 -4.84 -11.28
CA SER A 227 -10.27 -5.79 -10.53
C SER A 227 -9.28 -5.04 -9.66
N LEU A 228 -9.27 -5.35 -8.37
CA LEU A 228 -8.14 -5.03 -7.49
C LEU A 228 -7.24 -6.25 -7.40
N ALA A 229 -5.96 -6.06 -7.64
CA ALA A 229 -4.93 -7.09 -7.51
C ALA A 229 -4.05 -6.78 -6.30
N PHE A 230 -3.92 -7.73 -5.38
CA PHE A 230 -2.97 -7.71 -4.28
C PHE A 230 -1.58 -8.07 -4.81
N ILE A 231 -0.59 -7.24 -4.54
CA ILE A 231 0.78 -7.44 -5.02
C ILE A 231 1.75 -7.32 -3.86
N TRP A 232 2.57 -8.35 -3.69
CA TRP A 232 3.75 -8.27 -2.86
C TRP A 232 4.89 -7.69 -3.70
N LEU A 233 5.43 -6.54 -3.29
CA LEU A 233 6.53 -5.89 -4.02
C LEU A 233 7.87 -6.61 -3.83
N ARG A 234 7.97 -7.57 -2.90
CA ARG A 234 9.15 -8.41 -2.72
C ARG A 234 8.77 -9.87 -2.87
N ALA A 235 9.40 -10.59 -3.79
CA ALA A 235 9.18 -12.02 -3.99
C ALA A 235 9.52 -12.80 -2.72
N GLU A 236 10.62 -12.43 -2.07
CA GLU A 236 11.07 -13.00 -0.80
C GLU A 236 10.89 -11.99 0.34
N GLY A 237 10.68 -12.51 1.53
CA GLY A 237 10.49 -11.68 2.72
C GLY A 237 10.21 -12.58 3.91
N PRO A 238 10.62 -12.17 5.13
CA PRO A 238 10.26 -12.91 6.31
C PRO A 238 8.73 -13.04 6.35
N PRO A 239 8.18 -14.22 6.71
CA PRO A 239 6.76 -14.30 6.99
C PRO A 239 6.43 -13.21 8.01
N PRO A 240 5.38 -12.41 7.78
CA PRO A 240 5.03 -11.37 8.73
C PRO A 240 4.85 -11.98 10.11
N ILE A 241 5.69 -11.57 11.06
CA ILE A 241 5.58 -12.01 12.44
C ILE A 241 4.40 -11.26 13.03
N LEU A 242 3.23 -11.89 13.00
CA LEU A 242 2.09 -11.43 13.77
C LEU A 242 2.17 -12.09 15.13
N PHE A 243 2.46 -11.29 16.16
CA PHE A 243 2.45 -11.73 17.55
C PHE A 243 1.00 -11.91 18.00
N PHE A 244 0.42 -13.07 17.68
CA PHE A 244 -0.80 -13.51 18.36
C PHE A 244 -0.41 -14.38 19.55
N ASP A 245 -1.11 -14.18 20.66
CA ASP A 245 -0.93 -14.92 21.91
C ASP A 245 -0.95 -16.45 21.65
N ASP A 246 0.11 -17.10 22.13
CA ASP A 246 0.68 -18.45 22.03
C ASP A 246 -0.07 -19.70 21.48
N ASN A 247 -1.27 -19.67 20.90
CA ASN A 247 -1.92 -20.93 20.41
C ASN A 247 -2.71 -20.86 19.10
N THR A 248 -2.70 -19.73 18.39
CA THR A 248 -3.39 -19.64 17.08
C THR A 248 -2.33 -19.38 16.00
N PRO A 249 -2.16 -20.26 14.99
CA PRO A 249 -1.19 -20.02 13.93
C PRO A 249 -1.46 -18.66 13.28
N GLY A 250 -0.49 -17.75 13.44
CA GLY A 250 -0.61 -16.33 13.12
C GLY A 250 -1.12 -16.10 11.71
N VAL A 251 -2.16 -15.28 11.58
CA VAL A 251 -2.99 -15.15 10.37
C VAL A 251 -2.35 -14.23 9.30
N GLY A 252 -1.03 -14.05 9.32
CA GLY A 252 -0.32 -13.06 8.49
C GLY A 252 0.53 -13.60 7.35
N SER A 253 0.47 -14.90 7.03
CA SER A 253 1.39 -15.45 6.00
C SER A 253 1.02 -14.95 4.60
N ARG A 254 2.06 -14.68 3.78
CA ARG A 254 1.95 -14.44 2.33
C ARG A 254 1.15 -15.54 1.62
N ASP A 255 1.11 -16.74 2.18
CA ASP A 255 0.32 -17.87 1.69
C ASP A 255 -1.19 -17.60 1.68
N LYS A 256 -1.69 -16.75 2.59
CA LYS A 256 -3.12 -16.42 2.68
C LYS A 256 -3.56 -15.38 1.66
N VAL A 257 -2.61 -14.55 1.20
CA VAL A 257 -2.85 -13.55 0.16
C VAL A 257 -1.76 -13.65 -0.90
N PRO A 258 -1.74 -14.69 -1.74
CA PRO A 258 -0.72 -14.81 -2.77
C PRO A 258 -0.71 -13.57 -3.68
N SER A 259 0.48 -13.18 -4.16
CA SER A 259 0.59 -12.09 -5.13
C SER A 259 -0.25 -12.37 -6.37
N GLY A 260 -0.90 -11.37 -6.93
CA GLY A 260 -1.92 -11.57 -7.96
C GLY A 260 -3.28 -12.01 -7.42
N SER A 261 -3.44 -12.09 -6.09
CA SER A 261 -4.71 -12.05 -5.34
C SER A 261 -5.76 -11.15 -6.01
N ARG A 262 -6.91 -11.62 -6.50
CA ARG A 262 -7.91 -10.74 -7.13
C ARG A 262 -9.17 -10.57 -6.31
N HIS A 263 -9.59 -9.31 -6.18
CA HIS A 263 -10.95 -8.94 -5.82
C HIS A 263 -11.64 -8.29 -7.01
N ARG A 264 -12.85 -8.73 -7.36
CA ARG A 264 -13.64 -8.17 -8.47
C ARG A 264 -14.89 -7.49 -7.94
N TYR A 265 -15.08 -6.23 -8.30
CA TYR A 265 -16.36 -5.54 -8.11
C TYR A 265 -17.25 -5.73 -9.33
N GLY A 266 -18.42 -6.35 -9.14
CA GLY A 266 -19.38 -6.60 -10.20
C GLY A 266 -20.14 -5.36 -10.69
N PRO A 267 -20.78 -5.45 -11.87
CA PRO A 267 -21.52 -4.33 -12.46
C PRO A 267 -22.75 -3.90 -11.66
N LEU A 268 -23.26 -4.76 -10.77
CA LEU A 268 -24.39 -4.45 -9.89
C LEU A 268 -24.02 -3.56 -8.70
N TYR A 269 -22.75 -3.18 -8.53
CA TYR A 269 -22.39 -2.16 -7.58
C TYR A 269 -22.85 -0.79 -8.11
N GLU A 270 -23.99 -0.33 -7.59
CA GLU A 270 -24.78 0.83 -8.05
C GLU A 270 -24.02 2.17 -8.12
N ALA A 271 -22.78 2.23 -7.64
CA ALA A 271 -21.92 3.38 -7.81
C ALA A 271 -20.48 2.96 -8.07
N ARG A 272 -20.07 2.77 -9.34
CA ARG A 272 -18.63 2.70 -9.70
C ARG A 272 -17.84 3.89 -9.14
N SER A 273 -18.52 5.01 -8.89
CA SER A 273 -17.99 6.21 -8.24
C SER A 273 -17.72 6.07 -6.73
N SER A 274 -18.09 4.97 -6.06
CA SER A 274 -17.76 4.73 -4.64
C SER A 274 -16.59 3.77 -4.44
N LEU A 275 -16.13 3.12 -5.52
CA LEU A 275 -15.01 2.17 -5.49
C LEU A 275 -13.71 2.88 -5.05
N PRO A 276 -12.74 2.12 -4.50
CA PRO A 276 -11.42 2.67 -4.21
C PRO A 276 -10.85 3.44 -5.40
N ALA A 277 -10.49 4.70 -5.17
CA ALA A 277 -10.04 5.58 -6.25
C ALA A 277 -8.71 5.08 -6.84
N GLY A 278 -8.65 5.01 -8.17
CA GLY A 278 -7.49 4.44 -8.87
C GLY A 278 -6.21 5.21 -8.58
N PHE A 279 -6.28 6.54 -8.62
CA PHE A 279 -5.12 7.41 -8.41
C PHE A 279 -4.56 7.34 -6.98
N LEU A 280 -5.40 7.02 -5.98
CA LEU A 280 -4.94 6.82 -4.59
C LEU A 280 -4.19 5.49 -4.45
N LEU A 281 -4.68 4.42 -5.09
CA LEU A 281 -3.99 3.13 -5.13
C LEU A 281 -2.64 3.24 -5.86
N GLU A 282 -2.60 3.97 -6.97
CA GLU A 282 -1.38 4.26 -7.73
C GLU A 282 -0.40 5.12 -6.92
N PHE A 283 -0.89 6.09 -6.15
CA PHE A 283 -0.07 6.87 -5.23
C PHE A 283 0.55 6.00 -4.15
N MET A 284 -0.25 5.14 -3.50
CA MET A 284 0.24 4.23 -2.48
C MET A 284 1.24 3.22 -3.03
N PHE A 285 1.01 2.72 -4.24
CA PHE A 285 1.97 1.87 -4.94
C PHE A 285 3.31 2.60 -5.15
N GLY A 286 3.27 3.83 -5.69
CA GLY A 286 4.47 4.64 -5.92
C GLY A 286 5.25 4.92 -4.63
N ALA A 287 4.54 5.24 -3.54
CA ALA A 287 5.16 5.53 -2.26
C ALA A 287 5.89 4.28 -1.74
N LEU A 288 5.28 3.11 -1.91
CA LEU A 288 5.87 1.86 -1.43
C LEU A 288 7.05 1.42 -2.29
N ALA A 289 6.94 1.57 -3.60
CA ALA A 289 8.04 1.34 -4.52
C ALA A 289 9.26 2.22 -4.17
N VAL A 290 9.05 3.51 -3.88
CA VAL A 290 10.12 4.40 -3.45
C VAL A 290 10.70 3.97 -2.09
N ARG A 291 9.85 3.63 -1.13
CA ARG A 291 10.30 3.17 0.19
C ARG A 291 11.21 1.94 0.09
N LEU A 292 10.80 0.97 -0.73
CA LEU A 292 11.49 -0.33 -0.84
C LEU A 292 12.71 -0.31 -1.77
N TRP A 293 12.61 0.39 -2.90
CA TRP A 293 13.60 0.28 -3.98
C TRP A 293 14.42 1.54 -4.21
N ALA A 294 14.00 2.73 -3.76
CA ALA A 294 14.74 3.94 -4.08
C ALA A 294 16.09 3.99 -3.35
N SER A 295 17.08 4.53 -4.04
CA SER A 295 18.31 4.98 -3.39
C SER A 295 18.00 6.08 -2.36
N LYS A 296 18.92 6.29 -1.42
CA LYS A 296 18.80 7.39 -0.46
C LYS A 296 18.66 8.74 -1.17
N SER A 297 19.49 9.00 -2.17
CA SER A 297 19.49 10.27 -2.92
C SER A 297 18.15 10.52 -3.64
N LEU A 298 17.55 9.49 -4.23
CA LEU A 298 16.24 9.64 -4.85
C LEU A 298 15.14 9.94 -3.82
N ARG A 299 15.15 9.27 -2.65
CA ARG A 299 14.20 9.56 -1.56
C ARG A 299 14.33 10.99 -1.07
N ASP A 300 15.55 11.45 -0.81
CA ASP A 300 15.81 12.81 -0.30
C ASP A 300 15.35 13.87 -1.31
N ARG A 301 15.55 13.62 -2.62
CA ARG A 301 15.05 14.49 -3.69
C ARG A 301 13.53 14.52 -3.75
N LEU A 302 12.87 13.35 -3.70
CA LEU A 302 11.40 13.26 -3.71
C LEU A 302 10.81 13.97 -2.50
N LYS A 303 11.32 13.70 -1.29
CA LYS A 303 10.90 14.36 -0.05
C LYS A 303 11.04 15.89 -0.12
N THR A 304 12.17 16.38 -0.62
CA THR A 304 12.39 17.82 -0.80
C THR A 304 11.38 18.43 -1.77
N ALA A 305 11.09 17.74 -2.87
CA ALA A 305 10.16 18.20 -3.88
C ALA A 305 8.70 18.13 -3.40
N THR A 306 8.32 17.10 -2.65
CA THR A 306 6.96 16.92 -2.13
C THR A 306 6.67 17.84 -0.96
N HIS A 307 7.63 18.13 -0.08
CA HIS A 307 7.44 19.10 1.00
C HIS A 307 7.07 20.50 0.50
N ALA A 308 7.52 20.88 -0.70
CA ALA A 308 7.11 22.12 -1.35
C ALA A 308 5.68 22.07 -1.92
N MET A 309 5.17 20.87 -2.27
CA MET A 309 3.85 20.67 -2.88
C MET A 309 2.76 20.40 -1.83
N TYR A 310 3.11 19.67 -0.78
CA TYR A 310 2.24 19.26 0.31
C TYR A 310 2.83 19.82 1.61
N PRO A 311 2.74 21.14 1.86
CA PRO A 311 3.17 21.68 3.13
C PRO A 311 2.37 20.98 4.23
N SER A 312 3.06 20.31 5.16
CA SER A 312 2.42 19.64 6.30
C SER A 312 1.45 20.63 6.95
N ARG A 313 0.15 20.32 6.88
CA ARG A 313 -0.89 21.13 7.54
C ARG A 313 -1.04 20.80 9.00
N VAL A 314 -0.58 19.61 9.40
CA VAL A 314 -0.30 19.39 10.80
C VAL A 314 0.85 20.36 11.08
N PRO A 315 0.67 21.36 11.97
CA PRO A 315 1.83 22.07 12.46
C PRO A 315 2.84 21.00 12.85
N ASP A 316 4.13 21.27 12.71
CA ASP A 316 5.07 20.57 13.56
C ASP A 316 4.57 20.87 14.97
N VAL A 317 3.70 19.99 15.48
CA VAL A 317 3.70 19.58 16.85
C VAL A 317 5.10 19.02 16.91
N GLU A 318 6.09 19.92 17.09
CA GLU A 318 7.24 19.60 17.86
C GLU A 318 6.63 18.75 18.94
N THR A 319 6.96 17.47 18.90
CA THR A 319 6.80 16.67 20.07
C THR A 319 7.71 17.36 21.10
N GLU A 320 7.28 18.48 21.69
CA GLU A 320 6.73 18.40 23.03
C GLU A 320 6.07 17.02 23.12
N THR A 321 6.93 16.02 23.35
CA THR A 321 6.80 15.25 24.56
C THR A 321 6.61 16.27 25.68
N ASP A 322 5.43 16.90 25.71
CA ASP A 322 4.73 17.18 26.91
C ASP A 322 4.76 15.79 27.51
N GLU A 323 5.74 15.57 28.38
CA GLU A 323 5.72 14.47 29.30
C GLU A 323 4.33 14.58 29.86
N THR A 324 3.38 13.83 29.31
CA THR A 324 2.05 13.74 29.87
C THR A 324 2.37 13.31 31.27
N LYS A 325 2.33 14.25 32.22
CA LYS A 325 2.67 14.04 33.61
C LYS A 325 1.55 13.14 34.08
N LEU A 326 1.75 11.85 33.80
CA LEU A 326 0.87 10.80 34.22
C LEU A 326 0.67 11.08 35.69
N SER A 327 -0.57 11.28 36.10
CA SER A 327 -0.84 11.54 37.50
C SER A 327 -0.23 10.36 38.29
N PRO A 328 0.19 10.58 39.55
CA PRO A 328 0.69 9.49 40.38
C PRO A 328 -0.27 8.29 40.44
N GLU A 329 -1.57 8.50 40.20
CA GLU A 329 -2.59 7.45 40.09
C GLU A 329 -2.52 6.71 38.76
N GLN A 330 -2.35 7.40 37.63
CA GLN A 330 -2.16 6.76 36.32
C GLN A 330 -0.87 5.93 36.29
N GLN A 331 0.23 6.42 36.86
CA GLN A 331 1.47 5.63 36.99
C GLN A 331 1.27 4.36 37.81
N LYS A 332 0.49 4.42 38.90
CA LYS A 332 0.14 3.24 39.69
C LYS A 332 -0.71 2.25 38.89
N ILE A 333 -1.62 2.73 38.04
CA ILE A 333 -2.43 1.87 37.17
C ILE A 333 -1.54 1.15 36.15
N PHE A 334 -0.62 1.86 35.48
CA PHE A 334 0.31 1.24 34.54
C PHE A 334 1.22 0.21 35.22
N LEU A 335 1.80 0.53 36.38
CA LEU A 335 2.60 -0.42 37.16
C LEU A 335 1.81 -1.66 37.60
N ALA A 336 0.53 -1.49 37.97
CA ALA A 336 -0.34 -2.60 38.31
C ALA A 336 -0.66 -3.48 37.09
N MET A 337 -0.88 -2.89 35.92
CA MET A 337 -1.09 -3.62 34.67
C MET A 337 0.15 -4.44 34.29
N ASP A 338 1.34 -3.84 34.37
CA ASP A 338 2.60 -4.54 34.09
C ASP A 338 2.82 -5.71 35.06
N ALA A 339 2.51 -5.52 36.34
CA ALA A 339 2.59 -6.60 37.34
C ALA A 339 1.62 -7.75 37.03
N VAL A 340 0.38 -7.44 36.60
CA VAL A 340 -0.61 -8.45 36.19
C VAL A 340 -0.14 -9.20 34.95
N MET A 341 0.41 -8.50 33.96
CA MET A 341 0.94 -9.12 32.73
C MET A 341 2.13 -10.04 33.05
N ALA A 342 3.06 -9.59 33.89
CA ALA A 342 4.17 -10.43 34.34
C ALA A 342 3.69 -11.68 35.08
N LEU A 343 2.65 -11.56 35.92
CA LEU A 343 2.06 -12.71 36.62
C LEU A 343 1.42 -13.71 35.65
N ARG A 344 0.70 -13.22 34.64
CA ARG A 344 0.10 -14.06 33.59
C ARG A 344 1.15 -14.85 32.83
N SER A 345 2.25 -14.22 32.44
CA SER A 345 3.37 -14.90 31.77
C SER A 345 4.01 -15.99 32.64
N GLN A 346 4.17 -15.74 33.95
CA GLN A 346 4.69 -16.76 34.87
C GLN A 346 3.74 -17.95 35.05
N VAL A 347 2.43 -17.70 35.11
CA VAL A 347 1.42 -18.75 35.19
C VAL A 347 1.41 -19.58 33.91
N ALA A 348 1.46 -18.95 32.73
CA ALA A 348 1.54 -19.64 31.45
C ALA A 348 2.79 -20.56 31.39
N ALA A 349 3.96 -20.05 31.78
CA ALA A 349 5.21 -20.83 31.81
C ALA A 349 5.12 -22.06 32.75
N ARG A 350 4.52 -21.91 33.94
CA ARG A 350 4.32 -23.04 34.87
C ARG A 350 3.34 -24.08 34.33
N THR A 351 2.34 -23.64 33.59
CA THR A 351 1.32 -24.53 33.02
C THR A 351 1.91 -25.38 31.89
N ASN A 352 2.81 -24.81 31.08
CA ASN A 352 3.52 -25.54 30.03
C ASN A 352 4.53 -26.55 30.61
N ASN A 353 5.28 -26.20 31.66
CA ASN A 353 6.21 -27.13 32.32
C ASN A 353 5.52 -28.35 32.95
N ARG A 354 4.24 -28.25 33.34
CA ARG A 354 3.48 -29.39 33.86
C ARG A 354 2.97 -30.34 32.77
N ARG A 355 2.88 -29.90 31.51
CA ARG A 355 2.38 -30.72 30.39
C ARG A 355 3.46 -31.50 29.65
N GLY A 356 4.74 -31.10 29.76
CA GLY A 356 5.86 -31.78 29.08
C GLY A 356 6.53 -32.92 29.86
N GLY A 357 5.95 -33.36 30.99
CA GLY A 357 6.53 -34.37 31.89
C GLY A 357 5.82 -35.73 31.90
N ILE A 358 5.09 -36.08 30.84
CA ILE A 358 4.47 -37.40 30.65
C ILE A 358 5.11 -38.09 29.46
#